data_AF-C4WV97-F1
#
_entry.id   AF-C4WV97-F1
#
_cell.length_a   1.000
_cell.length_b   1.000
_cell.length_c   1.000
_cell.angle_alpha   90.00
_cell.angle_beta   90.00
_cell.angle_gamma   90.00
#
_symmetry.space_group_name_H-M   'P 1'
#
loop_
_entity.id
_entity.type
_entity.pdbx_description
1 polymer ?
#
loop_
_entity_poly.entity_id
_entity_poly.type
_entity_poly.pdbx_seq_one_letter_code
_entity_poly.pdbx_strand_id
1 'polypeptide(L)'
;MLKRNRVHQNRDHRLKNHYVRKKLHLKVLERGIPDDALVGILNIKDPLPPHPLSGMLNKHGGKVRLTFKLEVDQLWIGTKERTQKVAMNTIRHVVSEPIEGHEEYHIVGFQLGTTEASRYWVYWVPAQYVDSIKEAIFGG
;
A
#
# COMPACT_ATOMS: atom_id res chain seq x y z
N MET A 1 -5.64 41.64 -2.55
CA MET A 1 -5.66 40.61 -1.48
C MET A 1 -6.41 39.40 -2.02
N LEU A 2 -5.88 38.16 -1.88
CA LEU A 2 -6.50 36.82 -2.15
C LEU A 2 -5.62 35.88 -3.01
N LYS A 3 -4.50 35.38 -2.44
CA LYS A 3 -3.83 34.14 -2.89
C LYS A 3 -3.35 33.25 -1.73
N ARG A 4 -4.03 33.27 -0.58
CA ARG A 4 -3.63 32.49 0.62
C ARG A 4 -4.50 31.26 0.94
N ASN A 5 -5.59 30.99 0.22
CA ASN A 5 -6.56 29.97 0.65
C ASN A 5 -6.47 28.57 0.01
N ARG A 6 -5.73 28.37 -1.09
CA ARG A 6 -5.69 27.05 -1.76
C ARG A 6 -4.75 26.04 -1.08
N VAL A 7 -3.68 26.51 -0.44
CA VAL A 7 -2.67 25.65 0.17
C VAL A 7 -3.11 25.13 1.55
N HIS A 8 -3.91 25.90 2.30
CA HIS A 8 -4.39 25.47 3.63
C HIS A 8 -5.51 24.44 3.56
N GLN A 9 -6.47 24.57 2.63
CA GLN A 9 -7.55 23.57 2.50
C GLN A 9 -7.04 22.19 2.06
N ASN A 10 -5.91 22.13 1.33
CA ASN A 10 -5.26 20.89 0.91
C ASN A 10 -4.40 20.23 2.01
N ARG A 11 -4.10 20.94 3.12
CA ARG A 11 -3.39 20.39 4.29
C ARG A 11 -4.38 19.84 5.32
N ASP A 12 -5.50 20.52 5.53
CA ASP A 12 -6.55 20.06 6.47
C ASP A 12 -7.22 18.75 6.04
N HIS A 13 -7.35 18.50 4.74
CA HIS A 13 -7.89 17.23 4.23
C HIS A 13 -6.92 16.05 4.43
N ARG A 14 -5.60 16.31 4.44
CA ARG A 14 -4.58 15.29 4.73
C ARG A 14 -4.54 14.96 6.23
N LEU A 15 -4.62 15.97 7.08
CA LEU A 15 -4.62 15.81 8.54
C LEU A 15 -5.82 15.02 9.08
N LYS A 16 -6.99 15.11 8.43
CA LYS A 16 -8.21 14.40 8.85
C LYS A 16 -8.25 12.90 8.49
N ASN A 17 -7.37 12.42 7.61
CA ASN A 17 -7.44 11.08 7.04
C ASN A 17 -6.08 10.34 7.03
N HIS A 18 -5.21 10.58 8.02
CA HIS A 18 -4.04 9.73 8.24
C HIS A 18 -4.49 8.32 8.62
N TYR A 19 -4.40 7.37 7.70
CA TYR A 19 -4.63 5.96 7.92
C TYR A 19 -3.65 5.44 8.96
N VAL A 20 -2.37 5.82 8.91
CA VAL A 20 -1.34 5.33 9.86
C VAL A 20 -1.74 5.55 11.31
N ARG A 21 -2.44 6.64 11.62
CA ARG A 21 -2.87 7.01 12.98
C ARG A 21 -4.17 6.34 13.45
N LYS A 22 -4.87 5.57 12.60
CA LYS A 22 -6.09 4.86 13.05
C LYS A 22 -5.68 3.61 13.84
N LYS A 23 -6.41 3.35 14.94
CA LYS A 23 -6.15 2.24 15.89
C LYS A 23 -5.93 0.87 15.23
N LEU A 24 -6.63 0.58 14.14
CA LEU A 24 -6.46 -0.67 13.38
C LEU A 24 -5.04 -0.82 12.82
N HIS A 25 -4.49 0.26 12.26
CA HIS A 25 -3.19 0.25 11.58
C HIS A 25 -2.05 0.24 12.61
N LEU A 26 -2.14 1.07 13.65
CA LEU A 26 -1.17 1.12 14.75
C LEU A 26 -0.88 -0.26 15.36
N LYS A 27 -1.92 -1.07 15.61
CA LYS A 27 -1.76 -2.42 16.19
C LYS A 27 -0.87 -3.35 15.34
N VAL A 28 -0.84 -3.17 14.02
CA VAL A 28 0.01 -3.96 13.13
C VAL A 28 1.42 -3.36 13.10
N LEU A 29 1.52 -2.03 13.06
CA LEU A 29 2.79 -1.30 13.02
C LEU A 29 3.60 -1.47 14.32
N GLU A 30 2.94 -1.56 15.48
CA GLU A 30 3.55 -1.83 16.79
C GLU A 30 4.32 -3.17 16.84
N ARG A 31 4.09 -4.08 15.89
CA ARG A 31 4.87 -5.34 15.76
C ARG A 31 6.27 -5.12 15.17
N GLY A 32 6.54 -3.93 14.64
CA GLY A 32 7.79 -3.60 13.98
C GLY A 32 7.89 -4.10 12.54
N ILE A 33 9.00 -3.72 11.91
CA ILE A 33 9.36 -4.13 10.55
C ILE A 33 9.59 -5.66 10.55
N PRO A 34 8.98 -6.40 9.61
CA PRO A 34 9.25 -7.82 9.40
C PRO A 34 10.74 -8.12 9.16
N ASP A 35 11.30 -9.17 9.77
CA ASP A 35 12.71 -9.57 9.56
C ASP A 35 13.06 -9.89 8.10
N ASP A 36 12.07 -10.29 7.31
CA ASP A 36 12.16 -10.60 5.88
C ASP A 36 11.67 -9.46 4.99
N ALA A 37 11.45 -8.26 5.54
CA ALA A 37 11.08 -7.08 4.78
C ALA A 37 12.15 -6.78 3.72
N LEU A 38 11.69 -6.51 2.50
CA LEU A 38 12.54 -5.92 1.48
C LEU A 38 13.03 -4.55 1.97
N VAL A 39 14.25 -4.17 1.62
CA VAL A 39 14.83 -2.87 1.98
C VAL A 39 14.00 -1.75 1.34
N GLY A 40 13.50 -0.83 2.16
CA GLY A 40 12.86 0.40 1.69
C GLY A 40 13.89 1.40 1.17
N ILE A 41 13.64 2.00 0.01
CA ILE A 41 14.49 3.05 -0.55
C ILE A 41 13.61 4.26 -0.88
N LEU A 42 13.99 5.41 -0.34
CA LEU A 42 13.28 6.66 -0.53
C LEU A 42 13.66 7.35 -1.84
N ASN A 43 12.75 8.17 -2.37
CA ASN A 43 12.97 9.07 -3.50
C ASN A 43 13.40 8.39 -4.82
N ILE A 44 13.14 7.09 -4.95
CA ILE A 44 13.32 6.33 -6.18
C ILE A 44 12.01 5.63 -6.52
N LYS A 45 11.81 5.35 -7.81
CA LYS A 45 10.71 4.54 -8.32
C LYS A 45 11.31 3.36 -9.07
N ASP A 46 11.24 2.19 -8.47
CA ASP A 46 11.71 0.95 -9.08
C ASP A 46 10.57 0.27 -9.85
N PRO A 47 10.87 -0.37 -10.99
CA PRO A 47 9.88 -1.20 -11.68
C PRO A 47 9.44 -2.37 -10.78
N LEU A 48 8.21 -2.85 -10.97
CA LEU A 48 7.77 -4.05 -10.26
C LEU A 48 8.64 -5.25 -10.66
N PRO A 49 9.22 -5.99 -9.70
CA PRO A 49 10.07 -7.11 -10.03
C PRO A 49 9.26 -8.29 -10.58
N PRO A 50 9.88 -9.19 -11.36
CA PRO A 50 9.21 -10.38 -11.89
C PRO A 50 8.94 -11.44 -10.80
N HIS A 51 9.58 -11.31 -9.64
CA HIS A 51 9.38 -12.17 -8.47
C HIS A 51 8.43 -11.52 -7.44
N PRO A 52 7.83 -12.29 -6.52
CA PRO A 52 6.92 -11.74 -5.52
C PRO A 52 7.59 -10.70 -4.61
N LEU A 53 6.92 -9.58 -4.37
CA LEU A 53 7.23 -8.71 -3.23
C LEU A 53 6.81 -9.45 -1.96
N SER A 54 7.77 -9.70 -1.07
CA SER A 54 7.56 -10.45 0.18
C SER A 54 7.95 -9.59 1.39
N GLY A 55 7.85 -10.14 2.61
CA GLY A 55 8.24 -9.40 3.81
C GLY A 55 7.26 -8.31 4.24
N MET A 56 6.00 -8.39 3.80
CA MET A 56 4.94 -7.48 4.17
C MET A 56 3.96 -8.15 5.13
N LEU A 57 3.11 -7.36 5.78
CA LEU A 57 2.05 -7.87 6.66
C LEU A 57 0.65 -7.51 6.14
N ASN A 58 -0.34 -8.31 6.53
CA ASN A 58 -1.76 -8.01 6.36
C ASN A 58 -2.36 -7.36 7.64
N LYS A 59 -3.67 -7.05 7.64
CA LYS A 59 -4.36 -6.44 8.80
C LYS A 59 -4.38 -7.29 10.10
N HIS A 60 -4.09 -8.59 10.00
CA HIS A 60 -3.97 -9.48 11.15
C HIS A 60 -2.50 -9.65 11.60
N GLY A 61 -1.58 -8.95 10.90
CA GLY A 61 -0.13 -9.06 11.06
C GLY A 61 0.44 -10.41 10.62
N GLY A 62 -0.28 -11.13 9.75
CA GLY A 62 0.25 -12.31 9.07
C GLY A 62 1.03 -11.92 7.82
N LYS A 63 2.05 -12.71 7.46
CA LYS A 63 2.88 -12.47 6.28
C LYS A 63 2.03 -12.46 5.01
N VAL A 64 2.29 -11.49 4.14
CA VAL A 64 1.69 -11.38 2.82
C VAL A 64 2.76 -11.17 1.75
N ARG A 65 2.54 -11.79 0.60
CA ARG A 65 3.33 -11.57 -0.62
C ARG A 65 2.43 -11.05 -1.73
N LEU A 66 2.92 -10.12 -2.52
CA LEU A 66 2.25 -9.59 -3.71
C LEU A 66 2.99 -10.09 -4.95
N THR A 67 2.28 -10.71 -5.88
CA THR A 67 2.83 -11.09 -7.19
C THR A 67 2.03 -10.40 -8.28
N PHE A 68 2.70 -9.63 -9.12
CA PHE A 68 2.08 -8.92 -10.23
C PHE A 68 2.28 -9.75 -11.50
N LYS A 69 1.17 -10.26 -12.03
CA LYS A 69 1.09 -11.02 -13.27
C LYS A 69 0.60 -10.08 -14.36
N LEU A 70 1.52 -9.23 -14.84
CA LEU A 70 1.24 -8.14 -15.78
C LEU A 70 0.73 -8.66 -17.12
N GLU A 71 1.14 -9.87 -17.51
CA GLU A 71 0.73 -10.53 -18.75
C GLU A 71 -0.75 -10.91 -18.82
N VAL A 72 -1.42 -10.98 -17.66
CA VAL A 72 -2.84 -11.32 -17.54
C VAL A 72 -3.59 -10.33 -16.65
N ASP A 73 -3.01 -9.17 -16.37
CA ASP A 73 -3.56 -8.11 -15.52
C ASP A 73 -4.08 -8.64 -14.16
N GLN A 74 -3.27 -9.44 -13.45
CA GLN A 74 -3.64 -9.99 -12.15
C GLN A 74 -2.67 -9.61 -11.03
N LEU A 75 -3.23 -9.16 -9.90
CA LEU A 75 -2.54 -9.09 -8.63
C LEU A 75 -2.84 -10.36 -7.81
N TRP A 76 -1.81 -11.11 -7.45
CA TRP A 76 -1.95 -12.24 -6.55
C TRP A 76 -1.51 -11.84 -5.14
N ILE A 77 -2.43 -12.00 -4.19
CA ILE A 77 -2.22 -11.73 -2.77
C ILE A 77 -2.07 -13.08 -2.07
N GLY A 78 -0.83 -13.47 -1.77
CA GLY A 78 -0.50 -14.72 -1.10
C GLY A 78 -0.36 -14.54 0.40
N THR A 79 -1.05 -15.38 1.18
CA THR A 79 -0.79 -15.60 2.61
C THR A 79 -0.33 -17.04 2.82
N LYS A 80 -0.04 -17.42 4.07
CA LYS A 80 0.31 -18.80 4.42
C LYS A 80 -0.81 -19.78 4.05
N GLU A 81 -2.06 -19.36 4.17
CA GLU A 81 -3.24 -20.21 4.03
C GLU A 81 -3.72 -20.31 2.59
N ARG A 82 -3.62 -19.23 1.81
CA ARG A 82 -4.17 -19.18 0.45
C ARG A 82 -3.51 -18.12 -0.42
N THR A 83 -3.73 -18.22 -1.73
CA THR A 83 -3.45 -17.14 -2.68
C THR A 83 -4.75 -16.66 -3.30
N GLN A 84 -5.06 -15.37 -3.14
CA GLN A 84 -6.19 -14.73 -3.80
C GLN A 84 -5.71 -14.09 -5.10
N LYS A 85 -6.34 -14.44 -6.22
CA LYS A 85 -6.08 -13.80 -7.52
C LYS A 85 -7.11 -12.70 -7.72
N VAL A 86 -6.64 -11.48 -7.93
CA VAL A 86 -7.46 -10.29 -8.14
C VAL A 86 -7.17 -9.78 -9.54
N ALA A 87 -8.20 -9.67 -10.37
CA ALA A 87 -8.06 -8.99 -11.66
C ALA A 87 -7.85 -7.49 -11.39
N MET A 88 -6.78 -6.90 -11.91
CA MET A 88 -6.36 -5.53 -11.58
C MET A 88 -7.44 -4.51 -11.94
N ASN A 89 -8.14 -4.72 -13.05
CA ASN A 89 -9.28 -3.89 -13.49
C ASN A 89 -10.47 -3.86 -12.51
N THR A 90 -10.54 -4.78 -11.54
CA THR A 90 -11.57 -4.78 -10.48
C THR A 90 -11.16 -3.97 -9.24
N ILE A 91 -9.89 -3.60 -9.12
CA ILE A 91 -9.39 -2.79 -8.01
C ILE A 91 -9.83 -1.35 -8.26
N ARG A 92 -10.70 -0.83 -7.40
CA ARG A 92 -11.32 0.49 -7.63
C ARG A 92 -10.40 1.65 -7.27
N HIS A 93 -9.68 1.49 -6.16
CA HIS A 93 -8.79 2.51 -5.61
C HIS A 93 -7.60 1.85 -4.94
N VAL A 94 -6.44 2.49 -5.07
CA VAL A 94 -5.23 2.16 -4.30
C VAL A 94 -4.86 3.40 -3.50
N VAL A 95 -4.89 3.28 -2.17
CA VAL A 95 -4.45 4.34 -1.26
C VAL A 95 -3.12 3.94 -0.63
N SER A 96 -2.25 4.91 -0.36
CA SER A 96 -0.95 4.66 0.26
C SER A 96 -0.56 5.80 1.18
N GLU A 97 0.11 5.49 2.29
CA GLU A 97 0.63 6.49 3.22
C GLU A 97 1.98 6.02 3.79
N PRO A 98 3.01 6.88 3.86
CA PRO A 98 4.27 6.57 4.53
C PRO A 98 4.05 6.26 6.01
N ILE A 99 4.79 5.29 6.55
CA ILE A 99 4.73 4.94 7.97
C ILE A 99 5.57 5.95 8.77
N GLU A 100 4.98 6.55 9.81
CA GLU A 100 5.64 7.55 10.65
C GLU A 100 6.85 6.92 11.39
N GLY A 101 8.05 7.48 11.19
CA GLY A 101 9.32 6.95 11.70
C GLY A 101 9.96 5.85 10.85
N HIS A 102 9.30 5.44 9.77
CA HIS A 102 9.75 4.43 8.80
C HIS A 102 9.28 4.82 7.40
N GLU A 103 9.59 6.06 6.98
CA GLU A 103 9.06 6.66 5.76
C GLU A 103 9.48 5.91 4.49
N GLU A 104 10.53 5.10 4.56
CA GLU A 104 10.95 4.16 3.51
C GLU A 104 9.96 3.00 3.28
N TYR A 105 8.93 2.92 4.13
CA TYR A 105 7.83 1.99 4.04
C TYR A 105 6.47 2.69 4.04
N HIS A 106 5.49 2.06 3.39
CA HIS A 106 4.13 2.53 3.32
C HIS A 106 3.14 1.48 3.83
N ILE A 107 2.01 1.96 4.33
CA ILE A 107 0.77 1.18 4.30
C ILE A 107 0.09 1.39 2.94
N VAL A 108 -0.44 0.32 2.37
CA VAL A 108 -1.13 0.34 1.07
C VAL A 108 -2.46 -0.38 1.20
N GLY A 109 -3.54 0.24 0.74
CA GLY A 109 -4.88 -0.30 0.74
C GLY A 109 -5.42 -0.50 -0.66
N PHE A 110 -5.68 -1.75 -1.04
CA PHE A 110 -6.33 -2.11 -2.32
C PHE A 110 -7.83 -2.25 -2.11
N GLN A 111 -8.64 -1.35 -2.67
CA GLN A 111 -10.10 -1.44 -2.56
C GLN A 111 -10.65 -2.49 -3.53
N LEU A 112 -10.96 -3.69 -3.01
CA LEU A 112 -11.39 -4.84 -3.80
C LEU A 112 -12.90 -4.91 -4.04
N GLY A 113 -13.68 -4.09 -3.33
CA GLY A 113 -15.14 -4.02 -3.45
C GLY A 113 -15.63 -2.58 -3.61
N THR A 114 -16.93 -2.37 -3.48
CA THR A 114 -17.58 -1.08 -3.75
C THR A 114 -17.34 -0.02 -2.67
N THR A 115 -16.94 -0.42 -1.46
CA THR A 115 -16.80 0.49 -0.31
C THR A 115 -15.37 0.54 0.22
N GLU A 116 -15.02 1.60 0.94
CA GLU A 116 -13.70 1.74 1.58
C GLU A 116 -13.38 0.61 2.59
N ALA A 117 -14.40 0.04 3.23
CA ALA A 117 -14.24 -1.06 4.17
C ALA A 117 -13.74 -2.35 3.51
N SER A 118 -13.86 -2.45 2.18
CA SER A 118 -13.33 -3.57 1.39
C SER A 118 -11.83 -3.47 1.07
N ARG A 119 -11.14 -2.45 1.59
CA ARG A 119 -9.69 -2.31 1.41
C ARG A 119 -8.95 -3.50 2.02
N TYR A 120 -8.22 -4.22 1.18
CA TYR A 120 -7.19 -5.13 1.63
C TYR A 120 -5.94 -4.32 1.98
N TRP A 121 -5.59 -4.30 3.26
CA TRP A 121 -4.44 -3.55 3.76
C TRP A 121 -3.18 -4.40 3.79
N VAL A 122 -2.13 -3.86 3.19
CA VAL A 122 -0.75 -4.36 3.21
C VAL A 122 0.11 -3.33 3.93
N TYR A 123 0.96 -3.79 4.83
CA TYR A 123 1.85 -2.98 5.64
C TYR A 123 3.30 -3.29 5.28
N TRP A 124 4.19 -2.32 5.51
CA TRP A 124 5.62 -2.43 5.23
C TRP A 124 5.93 -2.59 3.73
N VAL A 125 5.12 -1.94 2.87
CA VAL A 125 5.39 -1.91 1.43
C VAL A 125 6.57 -0.98 1.17
N PRO A 126 7.67 -1.42 0.54
CA PRO A 126 8.82 -0.55 0.27
C PRO A 126 8.41 0.63 -0.62
N ALA A 127 8.81 1.85 -0.23
CA ALA A 127 8.40 3.10 -0.87
C ALA A 127 8.68 3.12 -2.37
N GLN A 128 9.80 2.54 -2.81
CA GLN A 128 10.22 2.53 -4.20
C GLN A 128 9.26 1.83 -5.17
N TYR A 129 8.39 0.95 -4.67
CA TYR A 129 7.43 0.23 -5.51
C TYR A 129 6.04 0.86 -5.52
N VAL A 130 5.73 1.79 -4.62
CA VAL A 130 4.36 2.29 -4.40
C VAL A 130 3.75 2.90 -5.66
N ASP A 131 4.53 3.68 -6.40
CA ASP A 131 4.04 4.31 -7.63
C ASP A 131 3.91 3.29 -8.77
N SER A 132 4.89 2.40 -8.92
CA SER A 132 4.82 1.30 -9.91
C SER A 132 3.66 0.35 -9.65
N ILE A 133 3.26 0.13 -8.39
CA ILE A 133 2.04 -0.63 -8.03
C ILE A 133 0.79 0.08 -8.57
N LYS A 134 0.68 1.40 -8.38
CA LYS A 134 -0.49 2.17 -8.84
C LYS A 134 -0.57 2.19 -10.36
N GLU A 135 0.56 2.40 -11.04
CA GLU A 135 0.64 2.40 -12.50
C GLU A 135 0.28 1.04 -13.10
N ALA A 136 0.77 -0.06 -12.50
CA ALA A 136 0.43 -1.39 -12.96
C ALA A 136 -1.09 -1.68 -12.87
N ILE A 137 -1.77 -1.10 -11.86
CA ILE A 137 -3.20 -1.35 -11.63
C ILE A 137 -4.10 -0.44 -12.49
N PHE A 138 -3.72 0.83 -12.68
CA PHE A 138 -4.56 1.81 -13.36
C PHE A 138 -4.16 2.12 -14.81
N GLY A 139 -3.01 1.60 -15.26
CA GLY A 139 -2.36 2.07 -16.48
C GLY A 139 -1.76 3.46 -16.20
N GLY A 140 -0.44 3.56 -16.26
CA GLY A 140 0.29 4.82 -16.00
C GLY A 140 -0.13 6.00 -16.87
#